data_AF-A0A388T7G7-F1
#
_entry.id   AF-A0A388T7G7-F1
#
_cell.length_a   1.000
_cell.length_b   1.000
_cell.length_c   1.000
_cell.angle_alpha   90.00
_cell.angle_beta   90.00
_cell.angle_gamma   90.00
#
_symmetry.space_group_name_H-M   'P 1'
#
loop_
_entity.id
_entity.type
_entity.pdbx_description
1 polymer ?
#
loop_
_entity_poly.entity_id
_entity_poly.type
_entity_poly.pdbx_seq_one_letter_code
_entity_poly.pdbx_strand_id
1 'polypeptide(L)' 'MYRFVDHTIRHMPEGGVTYEVFCVAHECGEDSGPQDEQTTAQDWCLRHTGWTGHDLFRRVVTDHARVTREE' A
#
# COMPACT_ATOMS: atom_id res chain seq x y z
N MET A 1 9.67 38.72 -10.30
CA MET A 1 10.55 37.80 -11.04
C MET A 1 10.28 36.41 -10.51
N TYR A 2 9.95 35.45 -11.38
CA TYR A 2 9.79 34.03 -11.00
C TYR A 2 11.08 33.29 -11.37
N ARG A 3 11.58 32.44 -10.48
CA ARG A 3 12.75 31.57 -10.72
C ARG A 3 12.29 30.12 -10.61
N PHE A 4 12.67 29.28 -11.57
CA PHE A 4 12.52 27.83 -11.44
C PHE A 4 13.51 27.32 -10.39
N VAL A 5 13.01 26.48 -9.48
CA VAL A 5 13.84 25.82 -8.48
C VAL A 5 13.53 24.34 -8.49
N ASP A 6 14.57 23.53 -8.53
CA ASP A 6 14.44 22.09 -8.54
C ASP A 6 13.94 21.58 -7.19
N HIS A 7 13.03 20.61 -7.28
CA HIS A 7 12.48 19.90 -6.14
C HIS A 7 12.72 18.41 -6.35
N THR A 8 13.12 17.73 -5.30
CA THR A 8 13.27 16.27 -5.27
C THR A 8 12.29 15.67 -4.26
N ILE A 9 11.85 14.44 -4.49
CA ILE A 9 10.93 13.71 -3.62
C ILE A 9 11.53 12.35 -3.23
N ARG A 10 11.42 11.98 -1.96
CA ARG A 10 11.89 10.68 -1.44
C ARG A 10 10.91 10.12 -0.41
N HIS A 11 10.88 8.79 -0.28
CA HIS A 11 10.19 8.09 0.80
C HIS A 11 10.67 8.59 2.17
N MET A 12 9.74 8.72 3.13
CA MET A 12 9.96 9.11 4.52
C MET A 12 9.61 7.95 5.44
N PRO A 13 10.59 7.13 5.86
CA PRO A 13 10.35 5.94 6.67
C PRO A 13 9.61 6.22 7.99
N GLU A 14 9.85 7.39 8.59
CA GLU A 14 9.25 7.78 9.87
C GLU A 14 7.75 8.09 9.76
N GLY A 15 7.24 8.32 8.55
CA GLY A 15 5.80 8.47 8.31
C GLY A 15 5.04 7.14 8.36
N GLY A 16 5.75 6.02 8.37
CA GLY A 16 5.14 4.69 8.35
C GLY A 16 4.63 4.29 6.96
N VAL A 17 4.28 3.00 6.86
CA VAL A 17 3.74 2.37 5.66
C VAL A 17 2.51 1.57 6.05
N THR A 18 1.44 1.69 5.29
CA THR A 18 0.22 0.91 5.45
C THR A 18 0.07 -0.07 4.29
N TYR A 19 -0.36 -1.29 4.61
CA TYR A 19 -0.57 -2.37 3.66
C TYR A 19 -2.04 -2.76 3.61
N GLU A 20 -2.58 -2.87 2.41
CA GLU A 20 -3.96 -3.32 2.18
C GLU A 20 -3.98 -4.34 1.04
N VAL A 21 -4.85 -5.34 1.15
CA VAL A 21 -5.09 -6.31 0.08
C VAL A 21 -6.58 -6.43 -0.20
N PHE A 22 -6.92 -6.58 -1.47
CA PHE A 22 -8.30 -6.66 -1.96
C PHE A 22 -8.45 -7.92 -2.80
N CYS A 23 -9.41 -8.77 -2.49
CA CYS A 23 -9.74 -9.91 -3.33
C CYS A 23 -10.39 -9.42 -4.63
N VAL A 24 -9.86 -9.84 -5.79
CA VAL A 24 -10.39 -9.43 -7.11
C VAL A 24 -11.18 -10.53 -7.81
N ALA A 25 -11.48 -11.62 -7.10
CA ALA A 25 -12.40 -12.64 -7.60
C ALA A 25 -13.78 -12.02 -7.86
N HIS A 26 -14.44 -12.49 -8.91
CA HIS A 26 -15.77 -12.02 -9.31
C HIS A 26 -16.73 -12.07 -8.12
N GLU A 27 -17.40 -10.95 -7.83
CA GLU A 27 -18.40 -10.81 -6.76
C GLU A 27 -17.91 -11.02 -5.30
N CYS A 28 -16.59 -11.16 -5.05
CA CYS A 28 -16.10 -11.30 -3.67
C CYS A 28 -16.09 -9.96 -2.92
N GLY A 29 -15.29 -8.99 -3.38
CA GLY A 29 -15.25 -7.63 -2.81
C GLY A 29 -14.64 -7.50 -1.40
N GLU A 30 -14.21 -8.59 -0.76
CA GLU A 30 -13.58 -8.54 0.56
C GLU A 30 -12.14 -8.03 0.53
N ASP A 31 -11.72 -7.41 1.63
CA ASP A 31 -10.39 -6.85 1.82
C ASP A 31 -9.88 -7.01 3.26
N SER A 32 -8.57 -6.84 3.46
CA SER A 32 -7.94 -6.95 4.77
C SER A 32 -8.15 -5.73 5.67
N GLY A 33 -8.64 -4.62 5.14
CA GLY A 33 -8.44 -3.29 5.71
C GLY A 33 -6.96 -2.89 5.81
N PRO A 34 -6.68 -1.68 6.32
CA PRO A 34 -5.33 -1.18 6.53
C PRO A 34 -4.60 -1.96 7.63
N GLN A 35 -3.36 -2.37 7.33
CA GLN A 35 -2.47 -3.09 8.24
C GLN A 35 -1.11 -2.39 8.35
N ASP A 36 -0.53 -2.38 9.55
CA ASP A 36 0.80 -1.81 9.80
C ASP A 36 1.93 -2.73 9.31
N GLU A 37 1.67 -4.04 9.24
CA GLU A 37 2.63 -5.03 8.77
C GLU A 37 2.17 -5.70 7.47
N GLN A 38 3.11 -5.83 6.54
CA GLN A 38 2.86 -6.51 5.26
C GLN A 38 2.42 -7.97 5.45
N THR A 39 3.03 -8.65 6.42
CA THR A 39 2.76 -10.05 6.78
C THR A 39 1.31 -10.22 7.22
N THR A 40 0.77 -9.30 8.01
CA THR A 40 -0.64 -9.35 8.45
C THR A 40 -1.62 -9.28 7.27
N ALA A 41 -1.35 -8.40 6.30
CA ALA A 41 -2.17 -8.32 5.09
C ALA A 41 -2.03 -9.59 4.21
N GLN A 42 -0.84 -10.20 4.16
CA GLN A 42 -0.61 -11.45 3.43
C GLN A 42 -1.26 -12.66 4.10
N ASP A 43 -1.23 -12.74 5.43
CA ASP A 43 -1.91 -13.78 6.21
C ASP A 43 -3.43 -13.72 6.03
N TRP A 44 -3.98 -12.53 5.78
CA TRP A 44 -5.36 -12.40 5.34
C TRP A 44 -5.59 -13.08 3.99
N CYS A 45 -4.77 -12.85 2.96
CA CYS A 45 -4.89 -13.53 1.67
C CYS A 45 -4.81 -15.05 1.82
N LEU A 46 -3.82 -15.56 2.55
CA LEU A 46 -3.60 -17.00 2.73
C LEU A 46 -4.82 -17.68 3.37
N ARG A 47 -5.40 -17.04 4.40
CA ARG A 47 -6.66 -17.49 5.00
C ARG A 47 -7.78 -17.38 3.97
N HIS A 48 -7.98 -16.24 3.32
CA HIS A 48 -9.05 -16.05 2.36
C HIS A 48 -9.06 -17.11 1.26
N THR A 49 -7.90 -17.39 0.66
CA THR A 49 -7.71 -18.47 -0.31
C THR A 49 -8.10 -19.83 0.26
N GLY A 50 -7.71 -20.15 1.50
CA GLY A 50 -8.04 -21.42 2.14
C GLY A 50 -9.54 -21.65 2.33
N TRP A 51 -10.33 -20.58 2.49
CA TRP A 51 -11.77 -20.68 2.72
C TRP A 51 -12.61 -20.57 1.45
N THR A 52 -12.14 -19.80 0.46
CA THR A 52 -12.92 -19.44 -0.73
C THR A 52 -12.38 -20.04 -2.03
N GLY A 53 -11.10 -20.44 -2.04
CA GLY A 53 -10.38 -20.81 -3.26
C GLY A 53 -9.95 -19.62 -4.14
N HIS A 54 -10.22 -18.38 -3.73
CA HIS A 54 -9.79 -17.20 -4.48
C HIS A 54 -8.28 -16.99 -4.36
N ASP A 55 -7.59 -16.78 -5.48
CA ASP A 55 -6.12 -16.83 -5.56
C ASP A 55 -5.47 -15.55 -6.12
N LEU A 56 -6.26 -14.58 -6.60
CA LEU A 56 -5.76 -13.31 -7.11
C LEU A 56 -6.20 -12.14 -6.21
N PHE A 57 -5.22 -11.31 -5.85
CA PHE A 57 -5.41 -10.17 -4.95
C PHE A 57 -4.70 -8.92 -5.49
N ARG A 58 -5.35 -7.77 -5.40
CA ARG A 58 -4.72 -6.45 -5.60
C ARG A 58 -4.08 -6.03 -4.28
N ARG A 59 -2.82 -5.64 -4.32
CA ARG A 59 -2.10 -5.09 -3.15
C ARG A 59 -1.95 -3.58 -3.28
N VAL A 60 -2.18 -2.85 -2.19
CA VAL A 60 -1.91 -1.42 -2.08
C VAL A 60 -0.90 -1.22 -0.96
N VAL A 61 0.12 -0.42 -1.24
CA VAL A 61 1.13 -0.01 -0.27
C VAL A 61 1.13 1.51 -0.25
N THR A 62 0.82 2.07 0.91
CA THR A 62 0.71 3.51 1.09
C THR A 62 1.85 3.96 1.99
N ASP A 63 2.69 4.86 1.50
CA ASP A 63 3.80 5.43 2.24
C ASP A 63 3.72 6.96 2.29
N HIS A 64 4.60 7.54 3.11
CA HIS A 64 4.79 8.99 3.15
C HIS A 64 6.03 9.36 2.36
N ALA A 65 5.96 10.48 1.63
CA ALA A 65 7.09 11.03 0.91
C ALA A 65 7.31 12.49 1.31
N ARG A 66 8.57 12.90 1.38
CA ARG A 66 8.98 14.27 1.65
C ARG A 66 9.57 14.89 0.40
N VAL A 67 9.08 16.10 0.09
CA VAL A 67 9.66 16.96 -0.94
C VAL A 67 10.73 17.85 -0.32
N THR A 68 11.89 17.93 -0.95
CA THR A 68 12.97 18.85 -0.60
C THR A 68 13.29 19.75 -1.78
N ARG A 69 13.51 21.03 -1.49
CA ARG A 69 13.93 22.03 -2.47
C ARG A 69 15.46 22.10 -2.50
N GLU A 70 16.05 22.16 -3.69
CA GLU A 70 17.48 22.46 -3.83
C GLU A 70 17.71 23.98 -3.64
N GLU A 71 18.64 24.35 -2.76
CA GLU A 71 18.92 25.76 -2.41
C GLU A 71 19.67 26.52 -3.50
#